data_AF-A0A7V5UBJ7-F1
#
_entry.id   AF-A0A7V5UBJ7-F1
#
_cell.length_a   1.000
_cell.length_b   1.000
_cell.length_c   1.000
_cell.angle_alpha   90.00
_cell.angle_beta   90.00
_cell.angle_gamma   90.00
#
_symmetry.space_group_name_H-M   'P 1'
#
loop_
_entity.id
_entity.type
_entity.pdbx_description
1 polymer ?
#
loop_
_entity_poly.entity_id
_entity_poly.type
_entity_poly.pdbx_seq_one_letter_code
_entity_poly.pdbx_strand_id
1 'polypeptide(L)'
;MKIKRHFAPDMKTALRLVREEQGPDAVILSTRRTDDGVEIVSAREFDPAVVDEGVHGPDREAPLPGGGALWDGTPLAAPAVGRAEAAPNASSAPADIEWAQDPLLREMRSELATLRDLVQYQFGQLAARDQAERDPVRVHLRRRLRRLGLSPRLAATLARRVSARDGEHAWREALRLLTRMVPVLERDLLVPGGALALVGATGVGKTTTIAKLAARFVRRHGAEKLALVTTDNFRVGAESQLAAYGQILGVPVHRATDATALQRLLTALADRLVLIDTAGLGPRDRRVDELHRLLGGNRRITTLLVAAANTQPRALRQVIEALPEGLLAGSVLTKLDEVPGPAEVLSVLIEQRLPLAWISEGQKIPQDLHRARPSDLVARVVAGEPVPVAPRRRRDTLRNGPVEVPRPAGTAL
;
A
#
# COMPACT_ATOMS: atom_id res chain seq x y z
N MET A 1 -1.49 9.40 33.29
CA MET A 1 -0.28 9.40 32.44
C MET A 1 0.80 10.27 33.08
N LYS A 2 1.87 9.69 33.65
CA LYS A 2 3.06 10.45 34.07
C LYS A 2 4.14 10.27 33.01
N ILE A 3 4.31 11.27 32.15
CA ILE A 3 5.40 11.31 31.15
C ILE A 3 6.63 11.89 31.83
N LYS A 4 7.79 11.26 31.70
CA LYS A 4 9.07 11.85 32.13
C LYS A 4 10.12 11.76 31.03
N ARG A 5 11.06 12.70 31.08
CA ARG A 5 12.20 12.83 30.16
C ARG A 5 13.48 12.51 30.94
N HIS A 6 14.31 11.66 30.38
CA HIS A 6 15.60 11.25 30.96
C HIS A 6 16.72 11.56 29.97
N PHE A 7 17.79 12.20 30.44
CA PHE A 7 19.01 12.46 29.68
C PHE A 7 20.16 11.66 30.25
N ALA A 8 20.93 11.00 29.38
CA ALA A 8 22.13 10.28 29.78
C ALA A 8 23.20 10.32 28.68
N PRO A 9 24.49 10.17 29.00
CA PRO A 9 25.57 10.21 28.02
C PRO A 9 25.50 9.06 27.00
N ASP A 10 24.84 7.95 27.34
CA ASP A 10 24.69 6.80 26.47
C ASP A 10 23.33 6.09 26.67
N MET A 11 22.92 5.32 25.66
CA MET A 11 21.64 4.61 25.63
C MET A 11 21.48 3.59 26.78
N LYS A 12 22.56 2.92 27.18
CA LYS A 12 22.51 1.89 28.23
C LYS A 12 22.23 2.53 29.59
N THR A 13 22.82 3.69 29.84
CA THR A 13 22.60 4.51 31.03
C THR A 13 21.19 5.11 31.02
N ALA A 14 20.71 5.61 29.88
CA ALA A 14 19.34 6.14 29.74
C ALA A 14 18.28 5.07 30.05
N LEU A 15 18.43 3.86 29.52
CA LEU A 15 17.51 2.74 29.77
C LEU A 15 17.54 2.26 31.21
N ARG A 16 18.70 2.31 31.88
CA ARG A 16 18.80 2.00 33.31
C ARG A 16 18.03 3.02 34.16
N LEU A 17 18.18 4.32 33.87
CA LEU A 17 17.45 5.39 34.57
C LEU A 17 15.93 5.24 34.41
N VAL A 18 15.46 4.95 33.20
CA VAL A 18 14.04 4.68 32.93
C VAL A 18 13.56 3.47 33.75
N ARG A 19 14.35 2.41 33.84
CA ARG A 19 13.97 1.17 34.56
C ARG A 19 14.04 1.31 36.08
N GLU A 20 14.96 2.11 36.62
CA GLU A 20 15.03 2.42 38.05
C GLU A 20 13.87 3.32 38.50
N GLU A 21 13.49 4.30 37.69
CA GLU A 21 12.50 5.31 38.08
C GLU A 21 11.06 4.93 37.69
N GLN A 22 10.89 4.24 36.57
CA GLN A 22 9.59 3.82 36.02
C GLN A 22 9.46 2.29 35.91
N GLY A 23 10.35 1.52 36.51
CA GLY A 23 10.28 0.06 36.56
C GLY A 23 10.30 -0.64 35.19
N PRO A 24 10.06 -1.96 35.17
CA PRO A 24 10.25 -2.79 33.99
C PRO A 24 9.20 -2.58 32.89
N ASP A 25 8.02 -2.07 33.24
CA ASP A 25 6.86 -1.94 32.32
C ASP A 25 6.73 -0.54 31.69
N ALA A 26 7.77 0.28 31.75
CA ALA A 26 7.77 1.62 31.15
C ALA A 26 7.77 1.52 29.62
N VAL A 27 6.87 2.27 28.96
CA VAL A 27 6.84 2.36 27.49
C VAL A 27 7.64 3.58 27.05
N ILE A 28 8.59 3.38 26.15
CA ILE A 28 9.38 4.45 25.53
C ILE A 28 8.58 5.05 24.38
N LEU A 29 8.27 6.35 24.49
CA LEU A 29 7.49 7.08 23.51
C LEU A 29 8.37 7.71 22.43
N SER A 30 9.57 8.17 22.81
CA SER A 30 10.52 8.79 21.90
C SER A 30 11.95 8.64 22.43
N THR A 31 12.90 8.47 21.51
CA THR A 31 14.32 8.50 21.81
C THR A 31 15.03 9.42 20.82
N ARG A 32 15.76 10.42 21.31
CA ARG A 32 16.52 11.37 20.50
C ARG A 32 17.99 11.33 20.90
N ARG A 33 18.89 11.29 19.92
CA ARG A 33 20.33 11.46 20.13
C ARG A 33 20.67 12.94 19.96
N THR A 34 21.41 13.48 20.91
CA THR A 34 21.88 14.87 20.94
C THR A 34 23.41 14.87 21.01
N ASP A 35 24.03 16.00 20.72
CA ASP A 35 25.50 16.14 20.77
C ASP A 35 26.07 15.80 22.17
N ASP A 36 25.27 16.02 23.23
CA ASP A 36 25.60 15.73 24.64
C ASP A 36 25.06 14.37 25.16
N GLY A 37 24.51 13.49 24.32
CA GLY A 37 24.06 12.15 24.73
C GLY A 37 22.73 11.66 24.15
N VAL A 38 21.94 10.98 24.97
CA VAL A 38 20.65 10.36 24.60
C VAL A 38 19.55 10.87 25.51
N GLU A 39 18.48 11.35 24.89
CA GLU A 39 17.22 11.72 25.53
C GLU A 39 16.17 10.63 25.32
N ILE A 40 15.54 10.14 26.40
CA ILE A 40 14.43 9.20 26.36
C ILE A 40 13.20 9.78 27.05
N VAL A 41 12.06 9.73 26.36
CA VAL A 41 10.74 10.07 26.91
C VAL A 41 9.95 8.80 27.15
N SER A 42 9.51 8.56 28.38
CA SER A 42 8.79 7.35 28.79
C SER A 42 7.56 7.65 29.64
N ALA A 43 6.60 6.73 29.64
CA ALA A 43 5.38 6.82 30.44
C ALA A 43 5.01 5.47 31.09
N ARG A 44 4.30 5.56 32.23
CA ARG A 44 3.62 4.44 32.91
C ARG A 44 2.10 4.50 32.74
N GLU A 45 1.50 3.32 32.61
CA GLU A 45 0.09 3.01 32.31
C GLU A 45 -0.30 3.29 30.85
N PHE A 46 -0.34 2.21 30.07
CA PHE A 46 -0.78 2.16 28.67
C PHE A 46 -2.24 1.70 28.64
N ASP A 47 -3.17 2.63 28.41
CA ASP A 47 -4.51 2.30 27.96
C ASP A 47 -4.57 2.54 26.44
N PRO A 48 -4.71 1.50 25.61
CA PRO A 48 -4.75 1.64 24.14
C PRO A 48 -5.99 2.40 23.61
N ALA A 49 -6.88 2.90 24.48
CA ALA A 49 -8.13 3.56 24.10
C ALA A 49 -8.11 5.11 24.11
N VAL A 50 -6.99 5.78 24.43
CA VAL A 50 -6.91 7.25 24.41
C VAL A 50 -5.68 7.73 23.64
N VAL A 51 -5.84 7.99 22.34
CA VAL A 51 -4.87 8.75 21.55
C VAL A 51 -5.61 9.67 20.58
N ASP A 52 -5.91 10.88 21.06
CA ASP A 52 -5.85 12.08 20.24
C ASP A 52 -5.32 13.21 21.13
N GLU A 53 -4.64 14.17 20.52
CA GLU A 53 -3.90 15.28 21.11
C GLU A 53 -2.47 14.97 21.60
N GLY A 54 -1.50 15.39 20.77
CA GLY A 54 -0.31 16.04 21.30
C GLY A 54 1.08 15.53 20.89
N VAL A 55 1.36 15.18 19.63
CA VAL A 55 2.76 15.11 19.14
C VAL A 55 2.88 15.51 17.66
N HIS A 56 2.83 16.80 17.35
CA HIS A 56 3.38 17.35 16.10
C HIS A 56 4.16 18.64 16.42
N GLY A 57 5.49 18.55 16.39
CA GLY A 57 6.42 19.68 16.25
C GLY A 57 7.34 19.38 15.05
N PRO A 58 7.71 20.38 14.23
CA PRO A 58 8.09 20.16 12.84
C PRO A 58 9.54 19.67 12.68
N ASP A 59 9.71 18.62 11.89
CA ASP A 59 10.98 18.23 11.29
C ASP A 59 11.39 19.28 10.24
N ARG A 60 12.61 19.81 10.38
CA ARG A 60 13.31 20.58 9.34
C ARG A 60 14.40 19.70 8.75
N GLU A 61 14.17 19.19 7.54
CA GLU A 61 15.22 18.69 6.65
C GLU A 61 16.01 19.87 6.07
N ALA A 62 17.33 19.81 6.16
CA ALA A 62 18.27 20.73 5.51
C ALA A 62 18.91 20.05 4.28
N PRO A 63 19.06 20.74 3.14
CA PRO A 63 19.71 20.19 1.96
C PRO A 63 21.23 20.44 1.93
N LEU A 64 21.97 19.49 1.37
CA LEU A 64 23.35 19.67 0.90
C LEU A 64 23.36 20.46 -0.43
N PRO A 65 24.43 21.23 -0.70
CA PRO A 65 25.33 20.81 -1.78
C PRO A 65 26.82 21.00 -1.44
N GLY A 66 27.66 20.21 -2.11
CA GLY A 66 29.09 20.09 -1.80
C GLY A 66 30.05 20.94 -2.63
N GLY A 67 31.34 20.71 -2.34
CA GLY A 67 32.45 20.79 -3.30
C GLY A 67 33.12 22.16 -3.46
N GLY A 68 34.25 22.36 -2.77
CA GLY A 68 35.21 23.40 -3.14
C GLY A 68 36.27 22.87 -4.12
N ALA A 69 36.76 23.74 -5.02
CA ALA A 69 38.18 24.16 -5.11
C ALA A 69 38.55 24.82 -6.48
N LEU A 70 39.28 25.95 -6.36
CA LEU A 70 40.43 26.44 -7.17
C LEU A 70 40.25 26.91 -8.64
N TRP A 71 40.48 28.21 -8.91
CA TRP A 71 41.69 28.74 -9.61
C TRP A 71 41.71 30.29 -9.66
N ASP A 72 42.94 30.83 -9.64
CA ASP A 72 43.42 32.22 -9.53
C ASP A 72 43.35 33.08 -10.81
N GLY A 73 43.51 34.41 -10.67
CA GLY A 73 44.14 35.22 -11.75
C GLY A 73 43.62 36.64 -11.93
N THR A 74 44.46 37.62 -11.59
CA THR A 74 44.25 39.07 -11.44
C THR A 74 44.41 39.88 -12.77
N PRO A 75 44.39 41.24 -12.77
CA PRO A 75 43.35 42.10 -13.38
C PRO A 75 43.79 42.88 -14.64
N LEU A 76 42.88 43.55 -15.37
CA LEU A 76 43.28 44.70 -16.20
C LEU A 76 42.18 45.74 -16.41
N ALA A 77 42.62 47.00 -16.41
CA ALA A 77 41.87 48.23 -16.19
C ALA A 77 41.30 48.91 -17.45
N ALA A 78 40.41 49.88 -17.19
CA ALA A 78 39.68 50.81 -18.08
C ALA A 78 40.58 51.79 -18.88
N PRO A 79 40.04 52.70 -19.74
CA PRO A 79 39.29 53.92 -19.35
C PRO A 79 38.03 54.19 -20.24
N ALA A 80 36.93 54.86 -19.83
CA ALA A 80 36.65 56.16 -19.19
C ALA A 80 36.60 57.37 -20.16
N VAL A 81 35.38 57.90 -20.42
CA VAL A 81 34.98 59.34 -20.54
C VAL A 81 33.43 59.38 -20.44
N GLY A 82 32.69 60.23 -19.73
CA GLY A 82 32.97 61.32 -18.80
C GLY A 82 31.66 62.05 -18.40
N ARG A 83 31.49 62.23 -17.08
CA ARG A 83 30.83 63.29 -16.27
C ARG A 83 29.48 63.92 -16.65
N ALA A 84 28.52 63.86 -15.70
CA ALA A 84 27.98 64.98 -14.90
C ALA A 84 27.15 64.40 -13.72
N GLU A 85 27.64 64.38 -12.46
CA GLU A 85 27.25 65.24 -11.30
C GLU A 85 25.72 65.32 -11.04
N ALA A 86 25.11 65.02 -9.87
CA ALA A 86 25.53 64.73 -8.47
C ALA A 86 24.44 63.89 -7.73
N ALA A 87 24.82 63.25 -6.62
CA ALA A 87 24.17 62.15 -5.85
C ALA A 87 22.98 62.54 -4.90
N PRO A 88 22.32 61.60 -4.16
CA PRO A 88 22.31 60.13 -4.24
C PRO A 88 20.89 59.57 -4.49
N ASN A 89 20.73 58.64 -5.43
CA ASN A 89 19.52 57.81 -5.51
C ASN A 89 19.93 56.36 -5.29
N ALA A 90 19.97 55.95 -4.01
CA ALA A 90 20.02 54.55 -3.66
C ALA A 90 18.60 53.98 -3.84
N SER A 91 18.31 53.51 -5.06
CA SER A 91 17.17 52.63 -5.32
C SER A 91 17.47 51.29 -4.64
N SER A 92 17.09 51.17 -3.37
CA SER A 92 16.98 49.88 -2.70
C SER A 92 16.04 48.98 -3.50
N ALA A 93 16.46 47.74 -3.73
CA ALA A 93 15.57 46.65 -4.11
C ALA A 93 14.30 46.68 -3.22
N PRO A 94 13.12 46.32 -3.72
CA PRO A 94 11.94 46.24 -2.87
C PRO A 94 12.27 45.24 -1.76
N ALA A 95 12.33 45.75 -0.54
CA ALA A 95 12.49 44.93 0.65
C ALA A 95 11.40 43.86 0.61
N ASP A 96 11.82 42.59 0.62
CA ASP A 96 10.93 41.49 0.89
C ASP A 96 10.20 41.81 2.18
N ILE A 97 8.92 42.12 2.00
CA ILE A 97 7.96 42.49 3.01
C ILE A 97 7.92 41.32 4.00
N GLU A 98 8.57 41.49 5.15
CA GLU A 98 8.78 40.51 6.22
C GLU A 98 7.47 40.24 7.01
N TRP A 99 6.39 39.93 6.31
CA TRP A 99 5.04 39.72 6.88
C TRP A 99 4.78 38.26 7.28
N ALA A 100 5.82 37.42 7.22
CA ALA A 100 5.73 35.99 7.47
C ALA A 100 6.07 35.59 8.92
N GLN A 101 6.62 36.49 9.74
CA GLN A 101 7.13 36.14 11.06
C GLN A 101 6.25 36.56 12.23
N ASP A 102 5.30 37.50 12.06
CA ASP A 102 4.43 37.94 13.14
C ASP A 102 3.61 36.75 13.69
N PRO A 103 3.82 36.35 14.97
CA PRO A 103 3.08 35.26 15.60
C PRO A 103 1.56 35.44 15.50
N LEU A 104 1.07 36.68 15.55
CA LEU A 104 -0.35 37.02 15.46
C LEU A 104 -0.90 36.77 14.05
N LEU A 105 -0.15 37.11 13.01
CA LEU A 105 -0.56 36.83 11.62
C LEU A 105 -0.55 35.32 11.31
N ARG A 106 0.36 34.54 11.93
CA ARG A 106 0.34 33.07 11.82
C ARG A 106 -0.88 32.47 12.52
N GLU A 107 -1.22 32.96 13.71
CA GLU A 107 -2.40 32.55 14.47
C GLU A 107 -3.70 32.88 13.73
N MET A 108 -3.83 34.10 13.18
CA MET A 108 -4.95 34.48 12.34
C MET A 108 -5.06 33.62 11.08
N ARG A 109 -3.93 33.27 10.44
CA ARG A 109 -3.94 32.38 9.26
C ARG A 109 -4.36 30.96 9.61
N SER A 110 -3.97 30.43 10.77
CA SER A 110 -4.46 29.13 11.24
C SER A 110 -5.95 29.19 11.56
N GLU A 111 -6.44 30.26 12.22
CA GLU A 111 -7.86 30.45 12.49
C GLU A 111 -8.68 30.57 11.21
N LEU A 112 -8.20 31.34 10.22
CA LEU A 112 -8.83 31.43 8.90
C LEU A 112 -8.81 30.09 8.15
N ALA A 113 -7.77 29.27 8.31
CA ALA A 113 -7.73 27.93 7.76
C ALA A 113 -8.79 27.03 8.43
N THR A 114 -8.89 27.06 9.76
CA THR A 114 -9.90 26.35 10.53
C THR A 114 -11.32 26.77 10.16
N LEU A 115 -11.58 28.07 10.05
CA LEU A 115 -12.87 28.62 9.63
C LEU A 115 -13.21 28.20 8.20
N ARG A 116 -12.24 28.27 7.29
CA ARG A 116 -12.43 27.82 5.90
C ARG A 116 -12.78 26.33 5.87
N ASP A 117 -12.10 25.52 6.66
CA ASP A 117 -12.32 24.07 6.71
C ASP A 117 -13.72 23.76 7.30
N LEU A 118 -14.15 24.49 8.34
CA LEU A 118 -15.50 24.39 8.91
C LEU A 118 -16.59 24.80 7.90
N VAL A 119 -16.39 25.91 7.19
CA VAL A 119 -17.32 26.41 6.17
C VAL A 119 -17.42 25.42 5.01
N GLN A 120 -16.29 24.89 4.52
CA GLN A 120 -16.26 23.86 3.49
C GLN A 120 -16.98 22.58 3.94
N TYR A 121 -16.82 22.18 5.20
CA TYR A 121 -17.54 21.04 5.78
C TYR A 121 -19.06 21.28 5.85
N GLN A 122 -19.50 22.46 6.31
CA GLN A 122 -20.92 22.86 6.38
C GLN A 122 -21.57 22.89 4.98
N PHE A 123 -20.92 23.51 3.99
CA PHE A 123 -21.41 23.51 2.61
C PHE A 123 -21.43 22.10 2.00
N GLY A 124 -20.42 21.27 2.28
CA GLY A 124 -20.40 19.87 1.86
C GLY A 124 -21.58 19.07 2.43
N GLN A 125 -21.96 19.32 3.68
CA GLN A 125 -23.13 18.70 4.32
C GLN A 125 -24.45 19.16 3.70
N LEU A 126 -24.60 20.45 3.42
CA LEU A 126 -25.79 20.99 2.75
C LEU A 126 -25.95 20.44 1.33
N ALA A 127 -24.86 20.41 0.55
CA ALA A 127 -24.86 19.83 -0.79
C ALA A 127 -25.19 18.33 -0.76
N ALA A 128 -24.67 17.60 0.24
CA ALA A 128 -24.99 16.18 0.42
C ALA A 128 -26.46 15.95 0.80
N ARG A 129 -27.07 16.86 1.60
CA ARG A 129 -28.49 16.83 1.97
C ARG A 129 -29.40 17.13 0.78
N ASP A 130 -29.18 18.23 0.06
CA ASP A 130 -29.94 18.57 -1.15
C ASP A 130 -29.84 17.46 -2.22
N GLN A 131 -28.66 16.85 -2.39
CA GLN A 131 -28.51 15.71 -3.28
C GLN A 131 -29.27 14.46 -2.79
N ALA A 132 -29.31 14.21 -1.47
CA ALA A 132 -30.06 13.09 -0.90
C ALA A 132 -31.57 13.27 -1.01
N GLU A 133 -32.06 14.52 -0.98
CA GLU A 133 -33.46 14.85 -1.24
C GLU A 133 -33.82 14.68 -2.72
N ARG A 134 -32.94 15.08 -3.64
CA ARG A 134 -33.18 14.97 -5.09
C ARG A 134 -33.10 13.54 -5.62
N ASP A 135 -32.18 12.73 -5.09
CA ASP A 135 -31.96 11.36 -5.56
C ASP A 135 -31.58 10.41 -4.40
N PRO A 136 -32.58 10.01 -3.58
CA PRO A 136 -32.35 9.18 -2.40
C PRO A 136 -31.82 7.78 -2.77
N VAL A 137 -32.25 7.24 -3.92
CA VAL A 137 -31.82 5.92 -4.38
C VAL A 137 -30.33 5.93 -4.73
N ARG A 138 -29.86 6.95 -5.46
CA ARG A 138 -28.43 7.07 -5.78
C ARG A 138 -27.57 7.26 -4.54
N VAL A 139 -28.02 8.05 -3.57
CA VAL A 139 -27.30 8.24 -2.30
C VAL A 139 -27.24 6.94 -1.50
N HIS A 140 -28.35 6.20 -1.40
CA HIS A 140 -28.39 4.90 -0.73
C HIS A 140 -27.48 3.89 -1.42
N LEU A 141 -27.54 3.81 -2.76
CA LEU A 141 -26.71 2.93 -3.58
C LEU A 141 -25.22 3.23 -3.37
N ARG A 142 -24.82 4.50 -3.45
CA ARG A 142 -23.43 4.93 -3.21
C ARG A 142 -22.96 4.52 -1.82
N ARG A 143 -23.80 4.68 -0.79
CA ARG A 143 -23.48 4.27 0.59
C ARG A 143 -23.31 2.75 0.69
N ARG A 144 -24.19 1.98 0.06
CA ARG A 144 -24.09 0.50 0.04
C ARG A 144 -22.83 0.02 -0.67
N LEU A 145 -22.52 0.56 -1.85
CA LEU A 145 -21.29 0.26 -2.59
C LEU A 145 -20.02 0.56 -1.76
N ARG A 146 -20.01 1.67 -1.01
CA ARG A 146 -18.90 1.99 -0.10
C ARG A 146 -18.81 1.02 1.08
N ARG A 147 -19.93 0.53 1.63
CA ARG A 147 -19.93 -0.47 2.70
C ARG A 147 -19.37 -1.83 2.25
N LEU A 148 -19.45 -2.15 0.96
CA LEU A 148 -18.77 -3.32 0.39
C LEU A 148 -17.24 -3.18 0.36
N GLY A 149 -16.69 -1.98 0.61
CA GLY A 149 -15.26 -1.70 0.47
C GLY A 149 -14.86 -1.17 -0.91
N LEU A 150 -15.81 -0.82 -1.79
CA LEU A 150 -15.48 -0.14 -3.04
C LEU A 150 -15.00 1.30 -2.76
N SER A 151 -14.04 1.77 -3.57
CA SER A 151 -13.52 3.12 -3.43
C SER A 151 -14.64 4.18 -3.59
N PRO A 152 -14.50 5.37 -2.96
CA PRO A 152 -15.47 6.45 -3.13
C PRO A 152 -15.67 6.84 -4.61
N ARG A 153 -14.59 6.83 -5.39
CA ARG A 153 -14.60 7.19 -6.82
C ARG A 153 -15.35 6.16 -7.66
N LEU A 154 -15.09 4.86 -7.45
CA LEU A 154 -15.78 3.79 -8.17
C LEU A 154 -17.26 3.72 -7.76
N ALA A 155 -17.56 3.82 -6.47
CA ALA A 155 -18.93 3.83 -5.96
C ALA A 155 -19.75 5.00 -6.54
N ALA A 156 -19.18 6.21 -6.59
CA ALA A 156 -19.83 7.37 -7.21
C ALA A 156 -20.03 7.18 -8.72
N THR A 157 -19.06 6.57 -9.41
CA THR A 157 -19.13 6.31 -10.85
C THR A 157 -20.25 5.32 -11.18
N LEU A 158 -20.35 4.22 -10.43
CA LEU A 158 -21.42 3.23 -10.58
C LEU A 158 -22.79 3.86 -10.30
N ALA A 159 -22.94 4.55 -9.16
CA ALA A 159 -24.21 5.15 -8.76
C ALA A 159 -24.72 6.21 -9.75
N ARG A 160 -23.81 6.96 -10.40
CA ARG A 160 -24.15 7.94 -11.44
C ARG A 160 -24.58 7.29 -12.76
N ARG A 161 -24.07 6.10 -13.09
CA ARG A 161 -24.38 5.38 -14.35
C ARG A 161 -25.64 4.54 -14.28
N VAL A 162 -26.19 4.32 -13.08
CA VAL A 162 -27.45 3.62 -12.88
C VAL A 162 -28.61 4.52 -13.28
N SER A 163 -29.51 3.96 -14.07
CA SER A 163 -30.73 4.62 -14.57
C SER A 163 -31.98 4.26 -13.76
N ALA A 164 -31.99 3.09 -13.12
CA ALA A 164 -33.10 2.64 -12.29
C ALA A 164 -33.38 3.60 -11.12
N ARG A 165 -34.68 3.82 -10.87
CA ARG A 165 -35.18 4.71 -9.81
C ARG A 165 -35.65 3.99 -8.56
N ASP A 166 -35.60 2.67 -8.54
CA ASP A 166 -35.90 1.84 -7.37
C ASP A 166 -34.63 1.14 -6.85
N GLY A 167 -34.58 0.90 -5.55
CA GLY A 167 -33.36 0.44 -4.87
C GLY A 167 -32.84 -0.92 -5.36
N GLU A 168 -33.72 -1.89 -5.60
CA GLU A 168 -33.33 -3.26 -5.96
C GLU A 168 -32.89 -3.39 -7.42
N HIS A 169 -33.58 -2.73 -8.35
CA HIS A 169 -33.10 -2.68 -9.74
C HIS A 169 -31.84 -1.84 -9.85
N ALA A 170 -31.73 -0.72 -9.12
CA ALA A 170 -30.51 0.10 -9.07
C ALA A 170 -29.31 -0.69 -8.55
N TRP A 171 -29.52 -1.52 -7.53
CA TRP A 171 -28.49 -2.42 -7.01
C TRP A 171 -28.04 -3.45 -8.06
N ARG A 172 -28.98 -4.18 -8.66
CA ARG A 172 -28.67 -5.17 -9.71
C ARG A 172 -27.98 -4.54 -10.92
N GLU A 173 -28.43 -3.35 -11.34
CA GLU A 173 -27.81 -2.60 -12.43
C GLU A 173 -26.37 -2.18 -12.08
N ALA A 174 -26.14 -1.70 -10.86
CA ALA A 174 -24.79 -1.36 -10.38
C ALA A 174 -23.84 -2.56 -10.37
N LEU A 175 -24.31 -3.74 -9.94
CA LEU A 175 -23.49 -4.96 -9.96
C LEU A 175 -23.18 -5.40 -11.39
N ARG A 176 -24.14 -5.34 -12.33
CA ARG A 176 -23.88 -5.61 -13.75
C ARG A 176 -22.88 -4.62 -14.37
N LEU A 177 -22.96 -3.34 -13.98
CA LEU A 177 -22.00 -2.33 -14.38
C LEU A 177 -20.61 -2.65 -13.83
N LEU A 178 -20.51 -3.00 -12.54
CA LEU A 178 -19.26 -3.39 -11.91
C LEU A 178 -18.64 -4.61 -12.62
N THR A 179 -19.42 -5.66 -12.89
CA THR A 179 -18.96 -6.84 -13.63
C THR A 179 -18.37 -6.47 -15.00
N ARG A 180 -19.00 -5.53 -15.72
CA ARG A 180 -18.46 -5.05 -17.02
C ARG A 180 -17.22 -4.17 -16.88
N MET A 181 -17.01 -3.55 -15.72
CA MET A 181 -15.87 -2.67 -15.47
C MET A 181 -14.63 -3.41 -14.98
N VAL A 182 -14.74 -4.67 -14.52
CA VAL A 182 -13.58 -5.48 -14.12
C VAL A 182 -12.77 -5.85 -15.36
N PRO A 183 -11.53 -5.33 -15.52
CA PRO A 183 -10.71 -5.69 -16.66
C PRO A 183 -10.14 -7.10 -16.44
N VAL A 184 -10.28 -7.98 -17.43
CA VAL A 184 -9.70 -9.33 -17.41
C VAL A 184 -8.83 -9.57 -18.62
N LEU A 185 -7.74 -10.30 -18.43
CA LEU A 185 -6.83 -10.66 -19.51
C LEU A 185 -7.25 -12.00 -20.12
N GLU A 186 -7.76 -11.97 -21.34
CA GLU A 186 -8.28 -13.18 -22.00
C GLU A 186 -7.17 -14.06 -22.61
N ARG A 187 -6.09 -13.43 -23.06
CA ARG A 187 -4.96 -14.11 -23.72
C ARG A 187 -4.37 -15.21 -22.84
N ASP A 188 -4.06 -16.36 -23.43
CA ASP A 188 -3.26 -17.39 -22.77
C ASP A 188 -1.79 -16.97 -22.74
N LEU A 189 -1.24 -16.83 -21.53
CA LEU A 189 0.17 -16.48 -21.32
C LEU A 189 1.03 -17.71 -21.07
N LEU A 190 0.42 -18.88 -20.83
CA LEU A 190 1.13 -20.13 -20.55
C LEU A 190 1.36 -20.91 -21.84
N VAL A 191 2.16 -20.33 -22.72
CA VAL A 191 2.49 -20.89 -24.05
C VAL A 191 4.01 -21.08 -24.21
N PRO A 192 4.47 -22.15 -24.87
CA PRO A 192 5.89 -22.32 -25.21
C PRO A 192 6.45 -21.12 -25.98
N GLY A 193 7.71 -20.77 -25.74
CA GLY A 193 8.41 -19.65 -26.35
C GLY A 193 8.09 -18.26 -25.78
N GLY A 194 7.15 -18.18 -24.83
CA GLY A 194 6.83 -16.97 -24.08
C GLY A 194 7.74 -16.74 -22.87
N ALA A 195 7.76 -15.51 -22.35
CA ALA A 195 8.37 -15.18 -21.07
C ALA A 195 7.39 -14.39 -20.20
N LEU A 196 7.23 -14.79 -18.94
CA LEU A 196 6.29 -14.20 -17.99
C LEU A 196 7.03 -13.83 -16.70
N ALA A 197 7.11 -12.53 -16.41
CA ALA A 197 7.69 -12.01 -15.17
C ALA A 197 6.61 -11.63 -14.17
N LEU A 198 6.80 -12.01 -12.90
CA LEU A 198 5.92 -11.58 -11.81
C LEU A 198 6.61 -10.53 -10.95
N VAL A 199 5.97 -9.38 -10.80
CA VAL A 199 6.48 -8.25 -10.01
C VAL A 199 5.48 -7.86 -8.92
N GLY A 200 5.95 -7.18 -7.87
CA GLY A 200 5.08 -6.76 -6.76
C GLY A 200 5.80 -6.82 -5.42
N ALA A 201 5.11 -6.38 -4.36
CA ALA A 201 5.70 -6.23 -3.03
C ALA A 201 6.21 -7.56 -2.44
N THR A 202 7.01 -7.49 -1.38
CA THR A 202 7.40 -8.68 -0.61
C THR A 202 6.18 -9.37 -0.01
N GLY A 203 6.20 -10.71 0.07
CA GLY A 203 5.13 -11.47 0.72
C GLY A 203 3.77 -11.55 -0.02
N VAL A 204 3.60 -10.92 -1.17
CA VAL A 204 2.34 -10.96 -1.96
C VAL A 204 2.10 -12.30 -2.68
N GLY A 205 3.06 -13.23 -2.65
CA GLY A 205 2.91 -14.57 -3.21
C GLY A 205 3.42 -14.76 -4.64
N LYS A 206 4.44 -13.99 -5.09
CA LYS A 206 5.07 -14.13 -6.42
C LYS A 206 5.62 -15.54 -6.69
N THR A 207 6.56 -16.01 -5.87
CA THR A 207 7.19 -17.33 -5.99
C THR A 207 6.15 -18.46 -5.94
N THR A 208 5.18 -18.40 -5.03
CA THR A 208 4.09 -19.39 -4.95
C THR A 208 3.19 -19.35 -6.19
N THR A 209 2.92 -18.16 -6.75
CA THR A 209 2.16 -18.01 -7.99
C THR A 209 2.93 -18.64 -9.17
N ILE A 210 4.25 -18.43 -9.25
CA ILE A 210 5.10 -19.10 -10.25
C ILE A 210 5.01 -20.61 -10.10
N ALA A 211 5.09 -21.16 -8.89
CA ALA A 211 4.97 -22.59 -8.68
C ALA A 211 3.62 -23.15 -9.17
N LYS A 212 2.51 -22.43 -8.93
CA LYS A 212 1.18 -22.81 -9.43
C LYS A 212 1.08 -22.74 -10.95
N LEU A 213 1.62 -21.68 -11.56
CA LEU A 213 1.67 -21.54 -13.02
C LEU A 213 2.54 -22.62 -13.66
N ALA A 214 3.72 -22.90 -13.07
CA ALA A 214 4.65 -23.93 -13.48
C ALA A 214 3.99 -25.31 -13.47
N ALA A 215 3.43 -25.73 -12.33
CA ALA A 215 2.75 -27.01 -12.21
C ALA A 215 1.57 -27.15 -13.20
N ARG A 216 0.83 -26.06 -13.45
CA ARG A 216 -0.25 -26.04 -14.45
C ARG A 216 0.29 -26.20 -15.88
N PHE A 217 1.41 -25.56 -16.20
CA PHE A 217 2.04 -25.64 -17.51
C PHE A 217 2.66 -27.03 -17.74
N VAL A 218 3.44 -27.55 -16.79
CA VAL A 218 4.07 -28.88 -16.86
C VAL A 218 3.03 -29.97 -17.11
N ARG A 219 1.89 -29.91 -16.42
CA ARG A 219 0.78 -30.86 -16.64
C ARG A 219 0.22 -30.82 -18.06
N ARG A 220 0.29 -29.66 -18.74
CA ARG A 220 -0.26 -29.46 -20.10
C ARG A 220 0.76 -29.70 -21.21
N HIS A 221 2.03 -29.39 -20.97
CA HIS A 221 3.05 -29.27 -22.02
C HIS A 221 4.36 -30.01 -21.72
N GLY A 222 4.52 -30.63 -20.55
CA GLY A 222 5.78 -31.26 -20.15
C GLY A 222 6.75 -30.30 -19.45
N ALA A 223 7.68 -30.85 -18.66
CA ALA A 223 8.67 -30.10 -17.89
C ALA A 223 9.80 -29.55 -18.77
N GLU A 224 10.11 -30.25 -19.87
CA GLU A 224 11.11 -29.89 -20.86
C GLU A 224 10.78 -28.60 -21.62
N LYS A 225 9.50 -28.22 -21.64
CA LYS A 225 9.01 -26.98 -22.26
C LYS A 225 8.97 -25.79 -21.31
N LEU A 226 9.46 -25.95 -20.09
CA LEU A 226 9.47 -24.91 -19.06
C LEU A 226 10.90 -24.64 -18.56
N ALA A 227 11.16 -23.39 -18.24
CA ALA A 227 12.31 -22.99 -17.43
C ALA A 227 11.86 -21.97 -16.38
N LEU A 228 12.42 -22.08 -15.18
CA LEU A 228 12.24 -21.10 -14.12
C LEU A 228 13.47 -20.22 -14.03
N VAL A 229 13.29 -18.92 -13.80
CA VAL A 229 14.37 -17.97 -13.61
C VAL A 229 14.11 -17.18 -12.34
N THR A 230 15.11 -17.08 -11.47
CA THR A 230 15.10 -16.10 -10.38
C THR A 230 16.00 -14.93 -10.71
N THR A 231 15.54 -13.73 -10.37
CA THR A 231 16.32 -12.50 -10.41
C THR A 231 16.47 -11.88 -9.01
N ASP A 232 16.00 -12.58 -7.96
CA ASP A 232 16.16 -12.15 -6.57
C ASP A 232 17.56 -12.53 -6.07
N ASN A 233 18.51 -11.59 -6.20
CA ASN A 233 19.89 -11.76 -5.76
C ASN A 233 20.13 -11.39 -4.29
N PHE A 234 19.15 -10.79 -3.62
CA PHE A 234 19.37 -10.08 -2.36
C PHE A 234 18.83 -10.84 -1.14
N ARG A 235 17.88 -11.74 -1.36
CA ARG A 235 17.21 -12.45 -0.27
C ARG A 235 17.90 -13.80 -0.02
N VAL A 236 18.68 -13.87 1.05
CA VAL A 236 19.29 -15.12 1.55
C VAL A 236 18.19 -16.18 1.71
N GLY A 237 18.28 -17.27 0.96
CA GLY A 237 17.29 -18.36 0.97
C GLY A 237 16.04 -18.17 0.10
N ALA A 238 15.85 -17.08 -0.66
CA ALA A 238 14.76 -17.02 -1.64
C ALA A 238 14.97 -18.00 -2.81
N GLU A 239 16.23 -18.24 -3.16
CA GLU A 239 16.62 -19.24 -4.16
C GLU A 239 16.20 -20.67 -3.75
N SER A 240 16.20 -20.99 -2.45
CA SER A 240 15.89 -22.35 -1.99
C SER A 240 14.43 -22.75 -2.25
N GLN A 241 13.48 -21.81 -2.16
CA GLN A 241 12.07 -22.12 -2.38
C GLN A 241 11.76 -22.37 -3.86
N LEU A 242 12.25 -21.51 -4.77
CA LEU A 242 12.05 -21.72 -6.21
C LEU A 242 12.79 -22.96 -6.70
N ALA A 243 14.02 -23.19 -6.21
CA ALA A 243 14.79 -24.39 -6.52
C ALA A 243 14.07 -25.67 -6.06
N ALA A 244 13.47 -25.68 -4.87
CA ALA A 244 12.69 -26.82 -4.38
C ALA A 244 11.49 -27.12 -5.29
N TYR A 245 10.75 -26.10 -5.74
CA TYR A 245 9.67 -26.30 -6.71
C TYR A 245 10.18 -26.81 -8.05
N GLY A 246 11.31 -26.29 -8.54
CA GLY A 246 11.94 -26.78 -9.77
C GLY A 246 12.30 -28.27 -9.66
N GLN A 247 12.90 -28.68 -8.54
CA GLN A 247 13.25 -30.08 -8.29
C GLN A 247 12.00 -30.99 -8.25
N ILE A 248 10.95 -30.58 -7.53
CA ILE A 248 9.68 -31.34 -7.44
C ILE A 248 9.04 -31.50 -8.82
N LEU A 249 9.11 -30.47 -9.67
CA LEU A 249 8.48 -30.46 -11.00
C LEU A 249 9.38 -31.01 -12.11
N GLY A 250 10.65 -31.31 -11.84
CA GLY A 250 11.64 -31.70 -12.85
C GLY A 250 11.99 -30.58 -13.83
N VAL A 251 11.91 -29.32 -13.38
CA VAL A 251 12.09 -28.12 -14.22
C VAL A 251 13.40 -27.41 -13.83
N PRO A 252 14.25 -27.04 -14.80
CA PRO A 252 15.49 -26.34 -14.51
C PRO A 252 15.20 -24.94 -13.95
N VAL A 253 15.96 -24.56 -12.92
CA VAL A 253 15.94 -23.22 -12.32
C VAL A 253 17.26 -22.54 -12.65
N HIS A 254 17.17 -21.37 -13.27
CA HIS A 254 18.32 -20.54 -13.64
C HIS A 254 18.32 -19.27 -12.81
N ARG A 255 19.50 -18.68 -12.66
CA ARG A 255 19.68 -17.38 -12.04
C ARG A 255 20.11 -16.35 -13.07
N ALA A 256 19.44 -15.20 -13.09
CA ALA A 256 19.81 -14.06 -13.91
C ALA A 256 20.19 -12.89 -13.02
N THR A 257 21.46 -12.48 -13.08
CA THR A 257 22.00 -11.43 -12.21
C THR A 257 21.76 -10.02 -12.72
N ASP A 258 21.52 -9.88 -14.02
CA ASP A 258 21.37 -8.61 -14.73
C ASP A 258 20.59 -8.82 -16.04
N ALA A 259 20.29 -7.70 -16.72
CA ALA A 259 19.56 -7.70 -18.00
C ALA A 259 20.25 -8.52 -19.10
N THR A 260 21.57 -8.48 -19.16
CA THR A 260 22.36 -9.19 -20.19
C THR A 260 22.31 -10.70 -19.97
N ALA A 261 22.45 -11.14 -18.72
CA ALA A 261 22.30 -12.54 -18.32
C ALA A 261 20.88 -13.05 -18.62
N LEU A 262 19.86 -12.28 -18.25
CA LEU A 262 18.47 -12.62 -18.56
C LEU A 262 18.22 -12.73 -20.07
N GLN A 263 18.76 -11.80 -20.85
CA GLN A 263 18.62 -11.82 -22.32
C GLN A 263 19.26 -13.05 -22.95
N ARG A 264 20.46 -13.45 -22.48
CA ARG A 264 21.11 -14.68 -22.95
C ARG A 264 20.28 -15.92 -22.64
N LEU A 265 19.73 -16.02 -21.43
CA LEU A 265 18.85 -17.13 -21.05
C LEU A 265 17.59 -17.18 -21.92
N LEU A 266 16.92 -16.04 -22.13
CA LEU A 266 15.72 -15.96 -22.97
C LEU A 266 15.99 -16.32 -24.44
N THR A 267 17.22 -16.06 -24.92
CA THR A 267 17.65 -16.45 -26.27
C THR A 267 17.92 -17.96 -26.34
N ALA A 268 18.63 -18.51 -25.34
CA ALA A 268 18.94 -19.94 -25.28
C ALA A 268 17.70 -20.82 -25.04
N LEU A 269 16.67 -20.29 -24.38
CA LEU A 269 15.43 -20.98 -24.02
C LEU A 269 14.25 -20.55 -24.89
N ALA A 270 14.51 -20.09 -26.13
CA ALA A 270 13.52 -19.45 -26.98
C ALA A 270 12.32 -20.33 -27.37
N ASP A 271 12.44 -21.66 -27.28
CA ASP A 271 11.40 -22.66 -27.55
C ASP A 271 10.60 -23.08 -26.29
N ARG A 272 10.99 -22.57 -25.11
CA ARG A 272 10.38 -22.89 -23.81
C ARG A 272 9.60 -21.71 -23.26
N LEU A 273 8.63 -21.97 -22.40
CA LEU A 273 8.07 -20.94 -21.54
C LEU A 273 9.10 -20.62 -20.45
N VAL A 274 9.36 -19.33 -20.21
CA VAL A 274 10.23 -18.87 -19.13
C VAL A 274 9.40 -18.13 -18.08
N LEU A 275 9.35 -18.65 -16.85
CA LEU A 275 8.71 -17.97 -15.72
C LEU A 275 9.78 -17.30 -14.85
N ILE A 276 9.65 -15.98 -14.67
CA ILE A 276 10.66 -15.15 -14.01
C ILE A 276 10.13 -14.66 -12.66
N ASP A 277 10.77 -15.10 -11.57
CA ASP A 277 10.54 -14.62 -10.21
C ASP A 277 11.44 -13.44 -9.91
N THR A 278 10.84 -12.30 -9.59
CA THR A 278 11.60 -11.09 -9.25
C THR A 278 11.65 -10.86 -7.76
N ALA A 279 12.65 -10.10 -7.31
CA ALA A 279 12.69 -9.60 -5.94
C ALA A 279 11.42 -8.82 -5.59
N GLY A 280 11.05 -8.82 -4.31
CA GLY A 280 9.93 -8.02 -3.83
C GLY A 280 10.26 -6.53 -3.79
N LEU A 281 9.32 -5.70 -4.26
CA LEU A 281 9.46 -4.25 -4.26
C LEU A 281 9.05 -3.67 -2.90
N GLY A 282 9.91 -2.84 -2.30
CA GLY A 282 9.49 -1.95 -1.22
C GLY A 282 8.83 -0.68 -1.78
N PRO A 283 7.94 0.00 -1.02
CA PRO A 283 7.24 1.22 -1.49
C PRO A 283 8.13 2.42 -1.82
N ARG A 284 9.41 2.41 -1.44
CA ARG A 284 10.41 3.47 -1.70
C ARG A 284 11.73 2.90 -2.21
N ASP A 285 11.67 1.71 -2.81
CA ASP A 285 12.85 0.91 -3.07
C ASP A 285 13.51 1.32 -4.40
N ARG A 286 14.83 1.57 -4.37
CA ARG A 286 15.66 1.81 -5.57
C ARG A 286 15.61 0.65 -6.57
N ARG A 287 15.11 -0.51 -6.14
CA ARG A 287 14.90 -1.70 -6.97
C ARG A 287 13.90 -1.51 -8.12
N VAL A 288 13.09 -0.46 -8.12
CA VAL A 288 12.19 -0.16 -9.24
C VAL A 288 12.98 0.16 -10.52
N ASP A 289 14.04 0.96 -10.42
CA ASP A 289 14.89 1.30 -11.57
C ASP A 289 15.70 0.09 -12.07
N GLU A 290 16.13 -0.75 -11.14
CA GLU A 290 16.79 -2.02 -11.46
C GLU A 290 15.84 -2.98 -12.18
N LEU A 291 14.62 -3.13 -11.69
CA LEU A 291 13.58 -3.93 -12.32
C LEU A 291 13.25 -3.41 -13.73
N HIS A 292 13.16 -2.09 -13.90
CA HIS A 292 12.95 -1.49 -15.21
C HIS A 292 14.11 -1.81 -16.17
N ARG A 293 15.36 -1.66 -15.74
CA ARG A 293 16.52 -2.03 -16.56
C ARG A 293 16.54 -3.52 -16.91
N LEU A 294 16.11 -4.37 -15.99
CA LEU A 294 16.07 -5.82 -16.15
C LEU A 294 14.98 -6.29 -17.12
N LEU A 295 13.76 -5.72 -17.03
CA LEU A 295 12.59 -6.19 -17.77
C LEU A 295 12.18 -5.30 -18.96
N GLY A 296 12.36 -3.98 -18.84
CA GLY A 296 11.78 -2.99 -19.76
C GLY A 296 12.35 -3.01 -21.17
N GLY A 297 13.58 -3.49 -21.36
CA GLY A 297 14.22 -3.57 -22.68
C GLY A 297 13.76 -4.75 -23.54
N ASN A 298 13.02 -5.72 -22.99
CA ASN A 298 12.71 -6.96 -23.68
C ASN A 298 11.21 -7.15 -23.93
N ARG A 299 10.81 -6.94 -25.19
CA ARG A 299 9.43 -7.10 -25.66
C ARG A 299 8.87 -8.53 -25.57
N ARG A 300 9.72 -9.55 -25.37
CA ARG A 300 9.27 -10.95 -25.17
C ARG A 300 8.73 -11.18 -23.77
N ILE A 301 9.11 -10.35 -22.79
CA ILE A 301 8.70 -10.49 -21.40
C ILE A 301 7.33 -9.82 -21.23
N THR A 302 6.33 -10.64 -20.92
CA THR A 302 5.05 -10.16 -20.42
C THR A 302 5.17 -10.01 -18.90
N THR A 303 4.94 -8.82 -18.35
CA THR A 303 5.07 -8.59 -16.90
C THR A 303 3.69 -8.49 -16.26
N LEU A 304 3.47 -9.22 -15.17
CA LEU A 304 2.25 -9.13 -14.37
C LEU A 304 2.55 -8.67 -12.95
N LEU A 305 1.69 -7.78 -12.44
CA LEU A 305 1.69 -7.39 -11.04
C LEU A 305 0.99 -8.45 -10.19
N VAL A 306 1.67 -8.99 -9.19
CA VAL A 306 1.05 -9.82 -8.16
C VAL A 306 0.61 -8.91 -7.01
N ALA A 307 -0.70 -8.82 -6.82
CA ALA A 307 -1.33 -8.03 -5.77
C ALA A 307 -2.02 -8.97 -4.78
N ALA A 308 -1.71 -8.85 -3.50
CA ALA A 308 -2.43 -9.60 -2.46
C ALA A 308 -3.74 -8.90 -2.10
N ALA A 309 -4.80 -9.67 -1.90
CA ALA A 309 -6.13 -9.13 -1.60
C ALA A 309 -6.20 -8.39 -0.25
N ASN A 310 -5.30 -8.69 0.69
CA ASN A 310 -5.13 -7.96 1.95
C ASN A 310 -4.17 -6.75 1.87
N THR A 311 -3.75 -6.36 0.66
CA THR A 311 -2.91 -5.16 0.49
C THR A 311 -3.75 -3.90 0.66
N GLN A 312 -3.26 -2.95 1.46
CA GLN A 312 -3.90 -1.65 1.58
C GLN A 312 -3.94 -0.93 0.22
N PRO A 313 -5.07 -0.32 -0.17
CA PRO A 313 -5.20 0.35 -1.47
C PRO A 313 -4.17 1.43 -1.75
N ARG A 314 -3.73 2.17 -0.71
CA ARG A 314 -2.70 3.20 -0.84
C ARG A 314 -1.34 2.60 -1.20
N ALA A 315 -0.94 1.54 -0.50
CA ALA A 315 0.31 0.85 -0.77
C ALA A 315 0.32 0.21 -2.16
N LEU A 316 -0.80 -0.40 -2.58
CA LEU A 316 -0.92 -0.96 -3.93
C LEU A 316 -0.79 0.12 -5.01
N ARG A 317 -1.44 1.29 -4.84
CA ARG A 317 -1.29 2.41 -5.78
C ARG A 317 0.15 2.90 -5.87
N GLN A 318 0.83 3.06 -4.73
CA GLN A 318 2.25 3.46 -4.72
C GLN A 318 3.14 2.48 -5.50
N VAL A 319 2.90 1.17 -5.36
CA VAL A 319 3.65 0.16 -6.13
C VAL A 319 3.37 0.27 -7.62
N ILE A 320 2.10 0.48 -8.02
CA ILE A 320 1.72 0.65 -9.43
C ILE A 320 2.33 1.94 -10.01
N GLU A 321 2.25 3.04 -9.28
CA GLU A 321 2.73 4.36 -9.69
C GLU A 321 4.26 4.45 -9.78
N ALA A 322 4.98 3.64 -8.98
CA ALA A 322 6.42 3.56 -9.08
C ALA A 322 6.87 2.81 -10.34
N LEU A 323 6.06 1.88 -10.86
CA LEU A 323 6.43 1.11 -12.04
C LEU A 323 6.29 1.95 -13.32
N PRO A 324 7.20 1.81 -14.29
CA PRO A 324 7.16 2.57 -15.53
C PRO A 324 5.90 2.23 -16.34
N GLU A 325 5.34 3.26 -16.97
CA GLU A 325 4.16 3.13 -17.80
C GLU A 325 4.38 2.09 -18.92
N GLY A 326 3.38 1.25 -19.15
CA GLY A 326 3.44 0.19 -20.16
C GLY A 326 4.24 -1.05 -19.78
N LEU A 327 4.90 -1.09 -18.60
CA LEU A 327 5.59 -2.31 -18.15
C LEU A 327 4.61 -3.44 -17.84
N LEU A 328 3.50 -3.12 -17.16
CA LEU A 328 2.52 -4.10 -16.71
C LEU A 328 1.51 -4.42 -17.82
N ALA A 329 1.45 -5.69 -18.21
CA ALA A 329 0.43 -6.20 -19.11
C ALA A 329 -0.87 -6.63 -18.39
N GLY A 330 -0.79 -6.82 -17.07
CA GLY A 330 -1.90 -7.28 -16.26
C GLY A 330 -1.49 -7.59 -14.82
N SER A 331 -2.31 -8.37 -14.13
CA SER A 331 -2.16 -8.66 -12.71
C SER A 331 -2.66 -10.05 -12.32
N VAL A 332 -2.19 -10.50 -11.15
CA VAL A 332 -2.67 -11.69 -10.44
C VAL A 332 -3.11 -11.27 -9.05
N LEU A 333 -4.33 -11.60 -8.67
CA LEU A 333 -4.86 -11.33 -7.33
C LEU A 333 -4.66 -12.57 -6.44
N THR A 334 -3.89 -12.46 -5.37
CA THR A 334 -3.58 -13.57 -4.47
C THR A 334 -4.19 -13.38 -3.10
N LYS A 335 -4.09 -14.40 -2.23
CA LYS A 335 -4.52 -14.35 -0.82
C LYS A 335 -6.00 -13.98 -0.65
N LEU A 336 -6.85 -14.41 -1.59
CA LEU A 336 -8.28 -14.16 -1.52
C LEU A 336 -8.97 -14.92 -0.37
N ASP A 337 -8.33 -15.98 0.13
CA ASP A 337 -8.70 -16.74 1.31
C ASP A 337 -8.40 -16.03 2.63
N GLU A 338 -7.56 -14.98 2.61
CA GLU A 338 -7.18 -14.20 3.79
C GLU A 338 -8.08 -12.97 4.02
N VAL A 339 -9.09 -12.72 3.16
CA VAL A 339 -9.96 -11.54 3.24
C VAL A 339 -11.44 -11.90 3.09
N PRO A 340 -12.36 -11.12 3.70
CA PRO A 340 -13.80 -11.31 3.50
C PRO A 340 -14.24 -11.02 2.06
N GLY A 341 -13.56 -10.11 1.36
CA GLY A 341 -13.84 -9.81 -0.04
C GLY A 341 -12.78 -8.90 -0.68
N PRO A 342 -12.63 -8.92 -2.01
CA PRO A 342 -11.55 -8.21 -2.71
C PRO A 342 -11.88 -6.76 -3.11
N ALA A 343 -12.95 -6.17 -2.59
CA ALA A 343 -13.52 -4.92 -3.11
C ALA A 343 -12.52 -3.76 -3.16
N GLU A 344 -11.68 -3.64 -2.13
CA GLU A 344 -10.68 -2.59 -2.00
C GLU A 344 -9.60 -2.68 -3.07
N VAL A 345 -8.96 -3.85 -3.20
CA VAL A 345 -7.93 -4.10 -4.22
C VAL A 345 -8.52 -4.08 -5.62
N LEU A 346 -9.71 -4.67 -5.81
CA LEU A 346 -10.40 -4.67 -7.10
C LEU A 346 -10.73 -3.24 -7.56
N SER A 347 -11.07 -2.33 -6.63
CA SER A 347 -11.28 -0.92 -6.96
C SER A 347 -10.02 -0.29 -7.53
N VAL A 348 -8.84 -0.57 -6.95
CA VAL A 348 -7.56 -0.06 -7.47
C VAL A 348 -7.30 -0.60 -8.87
N LEU A 349 -7.49 -1.91 -9.10
CA LEU A 349 -7.24 -2.52 -10.41
C LEU A 349 -8.17 -1.98 -11.50
N ILE A 350 -9.45 -1.74 -11.18
CA ILE A 350 -10.40 -1.11 -12.09
C ILE A 350 -10.00 0.34 -12.39
N GLU A 351 -9.63 1.12 -11.36
CA GLU A 351 -9.22 2.52 -11.49
C GLU A 351 -7.96 2.67 -12.35
N GLN A 352 -6.99 1.78 -12.16
CA GLN A 352 -5.74 1.72 -12.91
C GLN A 352 -5.87 0.97 -14.25
N ARG A 353 -7.07 0.49 -14.59
CA ARG A 353 -7.37 -0.30 -15.79
C ARG A 353 -6.43 -1.49 -15.98
N LEU A 354 -5.97 -2.10 -14.89
CA LEU A 354 -4.99 -3.18 -14.91
C LEU A 354 -5.70 -4.53 -15.02
N PRO A 355 -5.61 -5.25 -16.15
CA PRO A 355 -6.37 -6.49 -16.35
C PRO A 355 -5.96 -7.60 -15.39
N LEU A 356 -6.93 -8.38 -14.89
CA LEU A 356 -6.68 -9.57 -14.09
C LEU A 356 -6.57 -10.81 -14.97
N ALA A 357 -5.44 -11.52 -14.88
CA ALA A 357 -5.24 -12.79 -15.58
C ALA A 357 -5.66 -13.98 -14.71
N TRP A 358 -5.26 -13.95 -13.44
CA TRP A 358 -5.52 -15.04 -12.49
C TRP A 358 -5.90 -14.52 -11.11
N ILE A 359 -6.55 -15.43 -10.37
CA ILE A 359 -6.85 -15.29 -8.96
C ILE A 359 -6.33 -16.52 -8.21
N SER A 360 -5.86 -16.32 -6.98
CA SER A 360 -5.36 -17.37 -6.10
C SER A 360 -6.02 -17.28 -4.73
N GLU A 361 -6.53 -18.42 -4.27
CA GLU A 361 -7.46 -18.53 -3.12
C GLU A 361 -7.01 -19.57 -2.09
N GLY A 362 -5.71 -19.80 -1.98
CA GLY A 362 -5.17 -20.75 -1.03
C GLY A 362 -3.73 -21.11 -1.33
N GLN A 363 -3.26 -22.18 -0.71
CA GLN A 363 -1.85 -22.60 -0.75
C GLN A 363 -1.59 -23.82 -1.63
N LYS A 364 -2.63 -24.54 -2.07
CA LYS A 364 -2.48 -25.78 -2.85
C LYS A 364 -1.97 -25.49 -4.26
N ILE A 365 -1.03 -26.32 -4.70
CA ILE A 365 -0.36 -26.22 -6.00
C ILE A 365 -0.75 -27.42 -6.88
N PRO A 366 -1.32 -27.20 -8.08
CA PRO A 366 -1.75 -25.93 -8.70
C PRO A 366 -3.23 -25.58 -8.47
N GLN A 367 -3.94 -26.29 -7.58
CA GLN A 367 -5.41 -26.31 -7.53
C GLN A 367 -6.03 -24.95 -7.20
N ASP A 368 -5.39 -24.17 -6.33
CA ASP A 368 -5.93 -22.89 -5.84
C ASP A 368 -5.54 -21.71 -6.75
N LEU A 369 -5.30 -21.94 -8.05
CA LEU A 369 -5.06 -20.89 -9.05
C LEU A 369 -6.08 -21.01 -10.19
N HIS A 370 -6.89 -19.97 -10.33
CA HIS A 370 -8.00 -19.93 -11.29
C HIS A 370 -7.84 -18.75 -12.24
N ARG A 371 -8.38 -18.88 -13.47
CA ARG A 371 -8.48 -17.72 -14.36
C ARG A 371 -9.44 -16.71 -13.76
N ALA A 372 -9.10 -15.43 -13.86
CA ALA A 372 -9.97 -14.37 -13.38
C ALA A 372 -11.27 -14.33 -14.21
N ARG A 373 -12.40 -14.26 -13.52
CA ARG A 373 -13.73 -14.10 -14.13
C ARG A 373 -14.44 -12.92 -13.45
N PRO A 374 -14.97 -11.95 -14.21
CA PRO A 374 -15.61 -10.79 -13.61
C PRO A 374 -16.79 -11.13 -12.70
N SER A 375 -17.61 -12.11 -13.10
CA SER A 375 -18.76 -12.60 -12.32
C SER A 375 -18.34 -13.09 -10.94
N ASP A 376 -17.27 -13.89 -10.89
CA ASP A 376 -16.82 -14.58 -9.68
C ASP A 376 -16.20 -13.57 -8.70
N LEU A 377 -15.46 -12.59 -9.22
CA LEU A 377 -14.90 -11.49 -8.45
C LEU A 377 -16.00 -10.61 -7.83
N VAL A 378 -17.03 -10.26 -8.61
CA VAL A 378 -18.15 -9.45 -8.11
C VAL A 378 -19.00 -10.23 -7.10
N ALA A 379 -19.23 -11.53 -7.34
CA ALA A 379 -19.91 -12.39 -6.38
C ALA A 379 -19.17 -12.43 -5.04
N ARG A 380 -17.83 -12.49 -5.04
CA ARG A 380 -17.01 -12.42 -3.82
C ARG A 380 -17.09 -11.06 -3.13
N VAL A 381 -17.11 -9.97 -3.90
CA VAL A 381 -17.31 -8.63 -3.34
C VAL A 381 -18.63 -8.53 -2.59
N VAL A 382 -19.70 -9.11 -3.13
CA VAL A 382 -21.02 -9.12 -2.48
C VAL A 382 -21.05 -10.08 -1.30
N ALA A 383 -20.43 -11.26 -1.41
CA ALA A 383 -20.35 -12.23 -0.31
C ALA A 383 -19.56 -11.69 0.91
N GLY A 384 -18.60 -10.80 0.67
CA GLY A 384 -17.86 -10.09 1.71
C GLY A 384 -18.61 -8.91 2.35
N GLU A 385 -19.88 -8.66 2.01
CA GLU A 385 -20.69 -7.61 2.64
C GLU A 385 -20.74 -7.83 4.16
N PRO A 386 -20.33 -6.86 4.99
CA PRO A 386 -20.40 -7.01 6.43
C PRO A 386 -21.86 -7.20 6.84
N VAL A 387 -22.19 -8.38 7.38
CA VAL A 387 -23.51 -8.64 7.94
C VAL A 387 -23.69 -7.72 9.16
N PRO A 388 -24.79 -6.95 9.25
CA PRO A 388 -25.05 -6.13 10.43
C PRO A 388 -25.05 -7.03 11.67
N VAL A 389 -24.07 -6.87 12.54
CA VAL A 389 -24.07 -7.55 13.84
C VAL A 389 -25.19 -6.90 14.64
N ALA A 390 -26.29 -7.63 14.82
CA ALA A 390 -27.36 -7.17 15.71
C ALA A 390 -26.74 -6.87 17.08
N PRO A 391 -27.08 -5.72 17.71
CA PRO A 391 -26.53 -5.39 19.02
C PRO A 391 -26.80 -6.56 19.96
N ARG A 392 -25.74 -7.17 20.49
CA ARG A 392 -25.87 -8.21 21.51
C ARG A 392 -26.70 -7.61 22.63
N ARG A 393 -27.95 -8.06 22.78
CA ARG A 393 -28.78 -7.70 23.94
C ARG A 393 -27.92 -8.00 25.16
N ARG A 394 -27.53 -6.97 25.91
CA ARG A 394 -26.92 -7.16 27.23
C ARG A 394 -27.88 -8.09 27.96
N ARG A 395 -27.42 -9.29 28.33
CA ARG A 395 -28.16 -10.12 29.28
C ARG A 395 -28.19 -9.28 30.56
N ASP A 396 -29.35 -8.75 30.90
CA ASP A 396 -29.60 -8.17 32.21
C ASP A 396 -29.32 -9.27 33.24
N THR A 397 -28.12 -9.23 33.82
CA THR A 397 -27.77 -9.97 35.03
C THR A 397 -28.42 -9.25 36.20
N LEU A 398 -29.74 -9.36 36.30
CA LEU A 398 -30.51 -9.08 37.51
C LEU A 398 -31.61 -10.13 37.65
N ARG A 399 -31.22 -11.31 38.14
CA ARG A 399 -32.14 -12.15 38.91
C ARG A 399 -31.33 -12.96 39.93
N ASN A 400 -31.04 -12.29 41.04
CA ASN A 400 -30.75 -12.96 42.31
C ASN A 400 -32.02 -13.71 42.75
N GLY A 401 -31.91 -15.03 42.88
CA GLY A 401 -32.76 -15.85 43.72
C GLY A 401 -31.85 -16.86 44.42
N PRO A 402 -31.97 -17.07 45.75
CA PRO A 402 -31.07 -17.96 46.47
C PRO A 402 -31.25 -19.40 45.98
N VAL A 403 -30.14 -20.04 45.65
CA VAL A 403 -30.07 -21.47 45.31
C VAL A 403 -30.20 -22.25 46.62
N GLU A 404 -31.34 -22.92 46.82
CA GLU A 404 -31.48 -23.94 47.87
C GLU A 404 -30.55 -25.11 47.58
N VAL A 405 -29.66 -25.40 48.52
CA VAL A 405 -28.75 -26.55 48.49
C VAL A 405 -29.47 -27.73 49.16
N PRO A 406 -29.70 -28.87 48.48
CA PRO A 406 -30.28 -30.04 49.14
C PRO A 406 -29.23 -30.71 50.04
N ARG A 407 -29.61 -30.97 51.31
CA ARG A 407 -28.81 -31.71 52.29
C ARG A 407 -28.69 -33.19 51.89
N PRO A 408 -27.55 -33.85 52.13
CA PRO A 408 -27.37 -35.27 51.85
C PRO A 408 -28.17 -36.13 52.85
N ALA A 409 -28.89 -37.13 52.33
CA ALA A 409 -29.56 -38.16 53.13
C ALA A 409 -28.50 -39.05 53.79
N GLY A 410 -28.57 -39.14 55.12
CA GLY A 410 -27.73 -40.00 55.93
C GLY A 410 -28.13 -41.46 55.81
N THR A 411 -27.10 -42.32 55.74
CA THR A 411 -27.15 -43.76 55.94
C THR A 411 -27.48 -44.05 57.41
N ALA A 412 -28.43 -44.94 57.67
CA ALA A 412 -28.59 -45.58 58.98
C ALA A 412 -28.96 -47.06 58.80
N LEU A 413 -28.03 -47.89 59.29
CA LEU A 413 -28.13 -49.27 59.80
C LEU A 413 -28.64 -50.38 58.87
#